data_AF-A0A0G0ULM9-F1
#
_entry.id   AF-A0A0G0ULM9-F1
#
_cell.length_a   1.000
_cell.length_b   1.000
_cell.length_c   1.000
_cell.angle_alpha   90.00
_cell.angle_beta   90.00
_cell.angle_gamma   90.00
#
_symmetry.space_group_name_H-M   'P 1'
#
loop_
_entity.id
_entity.type
_entity.pdbx_description
1 polymer ?
#
loop_
_entity_poly.entity_id
_entity_poly.type
_entity_poly.pdbx_seq_one_letter_code
_entity_poly.pdbx_strand_id
1 'polypeptide(L)'
;KALGFNVNKKAQVSMNLVDFEKTNFDEAYRAVENEAKARGVGIESSEIYGMIPLDAVVRAIKTTFKADTFKSDQILEKKIYE
;
A
#
# COMPACT_ATOMS: atom_id res chain seq x y z
N LYS A 1 -10.34 -8.12 -0.18
CA LYS A 1 -10.51 -9.32 0.67
C LYS A 1 -9.18 -9.61 1.36
N ALA A 2 -9.17 -10.14 2.58
CA ALA A 2 -7.95 -10.42 3.35
C ALA A 2 -7.99 -11.82 3.96
N LEU A 3 -6.82 -12.45 4.11
CA LEU A 3 -6.61 -13.75 4.74
C LEU A 3 -5.39 -13.70 5.66
N GLY A 4 -5.39 -14.50 6.73
CA GLY A 4 -4.26 -14.64 7.65
C GLY A 4 -3.52 -15.94 7.44
N PHE A 5 -2.19 -15.88 7.44
CA PHE A 5 -1.30 -17.04 7.25
C PHE A 5 -0.18 -17.06 8.28
N ASN A 6 0.36 -18.25 8.56
CA ASN A 6 1.63 -18.40 9.29
C ASN A 6 2.74 -18.69 8.27
N VAL A 7 3.67 -17.77 8.11
CA VAL A 7 4.76 -17.83 7.14
C VAL A 7 6.06 -17.56 7.88
N ASN A 8 7.03 -18.46 7.80
CA ASN A 8 8.33 -18.33 8.46
C ASN A 8 8.25 -17.99 9.96
N LYS A 9 7.32 -18.63 10.68
CA LYS A 9 7.02 -18.39 12.11
C LYS A 9 6.48 -16.98 12.44
N LYS A 10 5.97 -16.26 11.44
CA LYS A 10 5.35 -14.94 11.60
C LYS A 10 3.94 -14.97 11.03
N ALA A 11 3.07 -14.14 11.58
CA ALA A 11 1.74 -13.93 11.01
C ALA A 11 1.84 -13.02 9.78
N GLN A 12 1.14 -13.36 8.71
CA GLN A 12 1.04 -12.55 7.50
C GLN A 12 -0.43 -12.30 7.17
N VAL A 13 -0.78 -11.04 6.92
CA VAL A 13 -2.07 -10.66 6.34
C VAL A 13 -1.87 -10.54 4.83
N SER A 14 -2.44 -11.46 4.07
CA SER A 14 -2.44 -11.41 2.60
C SER A 14 -3.74 -10.80 2.11
N MET A 15 -3.66 -9.86 1.17
CA MET A 15 -4.81 -9.12 0.70
C MET A 15 -4.82 -9.04 -0.83
N ASN A 16 -6.01 -9.22 -1.40
CA ASN A 16 -6.27 -8.85 -2.78
C ASN A 16 -7.02 -7.51 -2.79
N LEU A 17 -6.36 -6.50 -3.34
CA LEU A 17 -6.91 -5.19 -3.62
C LEU A 17 -7.45 -5.20 -5.06
N VAL A 18 -8.77 -5.14 -5.18
CA VAL A 18 -9.46 -5.28 -6.47
C VAL A 18 -9.78 -3.93 -7.11
N ASP A 19 -9.76 -2.87 -6.33
CA ASP A 19 -10.11 -1.52 -6.74
C ASP A 19 -9.35 -0.51 -5.87
N PHE A 20 -8.21 -0.03 -6.38
CA PHE A 20 -7.34 0.91 -5.68
C PHE A 20 -7.96 2.31 -5.58
N GLU A 21 -8.99 2.61 -6.38
CA GLU A 21 -9.67 3.90 -6.32
C GLU A 21 -10.60 4.00 -5.12
N LYS A 22 -11.16 2.86 -4.67
CA LYS A 22 -11.97 2.77 -3.45
C LYS A 22 -11.16 2.49 -2.19
N THR A 23 -10.14 1.65 -2.28
CA THR A 23 -9.26 1.33 -1.15
C THR A 23 -7.85 1.13 -1.66
N ASN A 24 -7.01 2.13 -1.42
CA ASN A 24 -5.63 2.07 -1.88
C ASN A 24 -4.77 1.20 -0.95
N PHE A 25 -3.60 0.76 -1.43
CA PHE A 25 -2.75 -0.15 -0.66
C PHE A 25 -2.21 0.48 0.63
N ASP A 26 -1.96 1.79 0.64
CA ASP A 26 -1.49 2.50 1.84
C ASP A 26 -2.58 2.61 2.90
N GLU A 27 -3.85 2.76 2.50
CA GLU A 27 -4.99 2.74 3.42
C GLU A 27 -5.17 1.35 4.03
N ALA A 28 -5.09 0.30 3.21
CA ALA A 28 -5.14 -1.08 3.68
C ALA A 28 -3.99 -1.38 4.66
N TYR A 29 -2.77 -0.94 4.35
CA TYR A 29 -1.61 -1.09 5.23
C TYR A 29 -1.85 -0.39 6.58
N ARG A 30 -2.28 0.88 6.58
CA ARG A 30 -2.56 1.64 7.80
C ARG A 30 -3.65 1.01 8.65
N ALA A 31 -4.67 0.42 8.03
CA ALA A 31 -5.71 -0.32 8.74
C ALA A 31 -5.13 -1.55 9.48
N VAL A 32 -4.27 -2.32 8.81
CA VAL A 32 -3.56 -3.46 9.43
C VAL A 32 -2.60 -3.00 10.52
N GLU A 33 -1.87 -1.91 10.30
CA GLU A 33 -0.95 -1.33 11.28
C GLU A 33 -1.66 -0.89 12.56
N ASN A 34 -2.80 -0.22 12.44
CA ASN A 34 -3.62 0.18 13.58
C ASN A 34 -4.12 -1.05 14.37
N GLU A 35 -4.57 -2.09 13.66
CA GLU A 35 -5.09 -3.32 14.28
C GLU A 35 -3.99 -4.16 14.96
N ALA A 36 -2.79 -4.20 14.36
CA ALA A 36 -1.60 -4.84 14.93
C ALA A 36 -1.12 -4.09 16.18
N LYS A 37 -1.05 -2.76 16.11
CA LYS A 37 -0.66 -1.90 17.23
C LYS A 37 -1.62 -2.04 18.41
N ALA A 38 -2.93 -2.13 18.16
CA ALA A 38 -3.93 -2.38 19.19
C ALA A 38 -3.72 -3.71 19.94
N ARG A 39 -3.00 -4.67 19.33
CA ARG A 39 -2.61 -5.96 19.93
C ARG A 39 -1.17 -5.98 20.46
N GLY A 40 -0.46 -4.85 20.45
CA GLY A 40 0.94 -4.78 20.84
C GLY A 40 1.89 -5.51 19.89
N VAL A 41 1.48 -5.74 18.64
CA VAL A 41 2.29 -6.40 17.61
C VAL A 41 2.79 -5.35 16.60
N GLY A 42 4.07 -5.42 16.24
CA GLY A 42 4.65 -4.61 15.17
C GLY A 42 4.56 -5.30 13.81
N ILE A 43 4.52 -4.52 12.74
CA ILE A 43 4.72 -5.01 11.37
C ILE A 43 6.22 -4.96 11.07
N GLU A 44 6.81 -6.10 10.72
CA GLU A 44 8.23 -6.17 10.39
C GLU A 44 8.51 -5.78 8.94
N SER A 45 7.66 -6.20 8.01
CA SER A 45 7.76 -5.89 6.60
C SER A 45 6.42 -6.07 5.87
N SER A 46 6.33 -5.51 4.68
CA SER A 46 5.22 -5.70 3.74
C SER A 46 5.76 -5.97 2.34
N GLU A 47 5.01 -6.71 1.53
CA GLU A 47 5.38 -7.05 0.16
C GLU A 47 4.22 -6.76 -0.79
N ILE A 48 4.53 -6.24 -1.98
CA ILE A 48 3.60 -6.12 -3.10
C ILE A 48 3.93 -7.24 -4.07
N TYR A 49 2.95 -8.12 -4.33
CA TYR A 49 3.11 -9.20 -5.29
C TYR A 49 2.68 -8.74 -6.69
N GLY A 50 3.63 -8.68 -7.62
CA GLY A 50 3.39 -8.28 -9.01
C GLY A 50 3.47 -6.77 -9.25
N MET A 51 2.65 -6.26 -10.17
CA MET A 51 2.63 -4.85 -10.58
C MET A 51 1.44 -4.13 -9.95
N ILE A 52 1.59 -2.83 -9.70
CA ILE A 52 0.52 -1.94 -9.28
C ILE A 52 0.41 -0.73 -10.22
N PRO A 53 -0.77 -0.08 -10.32
CA PRO A 53 -0.93 1.14 -11.11
C PRO A 53 -0.07 2.29 -10.56
N LEU A 54 0.50 3.10 -11.47
CA LEU A 54 1.27 4.29 -11.09
C LEU A 54 0.44 5.26 -10.23
N ASP A 55 -0.85 5.43 -10.57
CA ASP A 55 -1.76 6.32 -9.84
C ASP A 55 -2.01 5.87 -8.40
N ALA A 56 -1.93 4.56 -8.12
CA ALA A 56 -2.00 4.03 -6.76
C ALA A 56 -0.79 4.50 -5.93
N VAL A 57 0.41 4.49 -6.51
CA VAL A 57 1.63 4.99 -5.87
C VAL A 57 1.54 6.49 -5.62
N VAL A 58 1.11 7.25 -6.63
CA VAL A 58 0.91 8.71 -6.51
C VAL A 58 -0.05 9.01 -5.35
N ARG A 59 -1.18 8.31 -5.27
CA ARG A 59 -2.15 8.50 -4.19
C ARG A 59 -1.55 8.24 -2.81
N ALA A 60 -0.76 7.18 -2.65
CA ALA A 60 -0.07 6.89 -1.40
C ALA A 60 0.92 8.00 -0.99
N ILE A 61 1.65 8.56 -1.96
CA ILE A 61 2.56 9.71 -1.74
C ILE A 61 1.76 10.95 -1.30
N LYS A 62 0.65 11.25 -1.99
CA LYS A 62 -0.23 12.37 -1.63
C LYS A 62 -0.70 12.28 -0.19
N THR A 63 -1.25 11.12 0.21
CA THR A 63 -1.73 10.89 1.57
C THR A 63 -0.60 10.97 2.60
N THR A 64 0.55 10.38 2.30
CA THR A 64 1.68 10.29 3.24
C THR A 64 2.33 11.64 3.49
N PHE A 65 2.51 12.45 2.45
CA PHE A 65 3.22 13.74 2.53
C PHE A 65 2.31 14.95 2.48
N LYS A 66 0.98 14.77 2.43
CA LYS A 66 -0.01 15.84 2.24
C LYS A 66 0.26 16.67 0.98
N ALA A 67 0.73 16.01 -0.07
CA ALA A 67 1.13 16.63 -1.32
C ALA A 67 -0.05 16.70 -2.30
N ASP A 68 -1.11 17.43 -1.96
CA ASP A 68 -2.40 17.39 -2.68
C ASP A 68 -2.32 17.75 -4.17
N THR A 69 -1.31 18.52 -4.56
CA THR A 69 -1.05 18.91 -5.95
C THR A 69 -0.15 17.95 -6.72
N PHE A 70 0.44 16.94 -6.06
CA PHE A 70 1.33 15.97 -6.70
C PHE A 70 0.55 15.11 -7.71
N LYS A 71 1.15 14.93 -8.88
CA LYS A 71 0.56 14.24 -10.03
C LYS A 71 1.58 13.34 -10.72
N SER A 72 1.10 12.36 -11.48
CA SER A 72 1.96 11.38 -12.14
C SER A 72 2.88 11.98 -13.23
N ASP A 73 2.55 13.14 -13.81
CA ASP A 73 3.38 13.88 -14.77
C ASP A 73 4.68 14.48 -14.16
N GLN A 74 4.75 14.53 -12.84
CA GLN A 74 5.96 14.93 -12.11
C GLN A 74 6.91 13.75 -11.87
N ILE A 75 6.55 12.53 -12.28
CA ILE A 75 7.41 11.35 -12.21
C ILE A 75 8.25 11.29 -13.49
N LEU A 76 9.58 11.30 -13.33
CA LEU A 76 10.53 11.39 -14.44
C LEU A 76 10.32 10.27 -15.46
N GLU A 77 10.18 9.04 -14.99
CA GLU A 77 10.00 7.85 -15.81
C GLU A 77 8.76 7.94 -16.70
N LYS A 78 7.69 8.59 -16.24
CA LYS A 78 6.48 8.78 -17.05
C LYS A 78 6.78 9.55 -18.34
N LYS A 79 7.68 10.53 -18.29
CA LYS A 79 8.11 11.30 -19.47
C LYS A 79 9.11 10.56 -20.36
N ILE A 80 9.79 9.53 -19.84
CA ILE A 80 10.75 8.72 -20.59
C ILE A 80 10.00 7.65 -21.41
N TYR A 81 8.87 7.17 -20.89
CA TYR A 81 8.04 6.15 -21.54
C TYR A 81 6.93 6.73 -22.44
N GLU A 82 6.77 8.06 -22.46
CA GLU A 82 5.95 8.80 -23.44
C GLU A 82 6.69 8.92 -24.78
#